data_AF-A0AAI9U2S0-F1
#
_entry.id   AF-A0AAI9U2S0-F1
#
_cell.length_a   1.000
_cell.length_b   1.000
_cell.length_c   1.000
_cell.angle_alpha   90.00
_cell.angle_beta   90.00
_cell.angle_gamma   90.00
#
_symmetry.space_group_name_H-M   'P 1'
#
loop_
_entity.id
_entity.type
_entity.pdbx_description
1 polymer ?
#
loop_
_entity_poly.entity_id
_entity_poly.type
_entity_poly.pdbx_seq_one_letter_code
_entity_poly.pdbx_strand_id
1 'polypeptide(L)'
;MKGLILSTALVSGAMAAAGPYMPCGGKGFTGETTCVSGYTCTVQNEYYSQCVQGSAAGAVSAQAQATTLRTSTRRPCKSKPAYASDVAPHVPTTTSSPSSTSAPAVVSVSSSAKPVDTKPASSTSTHAVSIVIPVKSSATSAKPSAAEVKPTTTAAKPSTTAAAAASSAAPATTKGSTSSKAAAPTSASAPAASASSTPVKSGKFKWFGINQSGAEFGPGSLPGTVGKDYVFPDANSITTLLKDGYTTFRVSYLMERLVPSGLTGTFDAAYLAGLTKAIEQITSAGGYAVLDAHNYGRFQNNIITDTAAFKTYFTNLATQFKSNANVVFDTNNEYNSMDQDLVLKLNQAAIDGIRATGSENWIWAEGNSWTGAHSWTSVNDNMKGLTDPLDKTVYEMHQYLDSDSSGTSADCVSATIGVERVKDATAWLRTNKKVGVLGEFAGGANAQCKEAVAGLLDYLQENSDVWQGAAFWAAGSMWGSYIFSFEPETGTGYNYYNELLKTYQ
;
A
#
# COMPACT_ATOMS: atom_id res chain seq x y z
N MET A 1 -19.39 -61.37 -36.26
CA MET A 1 -19.98 -60.36 -35.35
C MET A 1 -18.86 -59.61 -34.65
N LYS A 2 -18.98 -58.28 -34.52
CA LYS A 2 -18.24 -57.37 -33.62
C LYS A 2 -16.73 -57.63 -33.43
N GLY A 3 -15.90 -56.93 -34.21
CA GLY A 3 -14.49 -56.72 -33.85
C GLY A 3 -14.36 -55.67 -32.73
N LEU A 4 -13.37 -55.85 -31.86
CA LEU A 4 -13.08 -54.96 -30.73
C LEU A 4 -11.83 -54.13 -31.06
N ILE A 5 -11.98 -52.82 -31.24
CA ILE A 5 -10.86 -51.90 -31.48
C ILE A 5 -10.37 -51.41 -30.11
N LEU A 6 -9.10 -51.68 -29.80
CA LEU A 6 -8.47 -51.25 -28.56
C LEU A 6 -7.75 -49.91 -28.78
N SER A 7 -8.40 -48.80 -28.41
CA SER A 7 -7.81 -47.46 -28.52
C SER A 7 -6.90 -47.16 -27.34
N THR A 8 -5.58 -47.17 -27.56
CA THR A 8 -4.60 -46.66 -26.59
C THR A 8 -4.64 -45.13 -26.58
N ALA A 9 -5.09 -44.53 -25.48
CA ALA A 9 -5.00 -43.09 -25.27
C ALA A 9 -3.57 -42.69 -24.88
N LEU A 10 -2.95 -41.83 -25.69
CA LEU A 10 -1.72 -41.12 -25.33
C LEU A 10 -2.07 -39.98 -24.35
N VAL A 11 -1.66 -40.13 -23.09
CA VAL A 11 -1.74 -39.04 -22.12
C VAL A 11 -0.60 -38.08 -22.39
N SER A 12 -0.90 -36.98 -23.09
CA SER A 12 0.00 -35.83 -23.16
C SER A 12 0.05 -35.16 -21.79
N GLY A 13 1.13 -35.39 -21.04
CA GLY A 13 1.41 -34.61 -19.84
C GLY A 13 1.62 -33.15 -20.24
N ALA A 14 0.74 -32.26 -19.78
CA ALA A 14 1.01 -30.83 -19.85
C ALA A 14 2.19 -30.53 -18.93
N MET A 15 3.30 -30.07 -19.47
CA MET A 15 4.32 -29.41 -18.67
C MET A 15 3.67 -28.13 -18.14
N ALA A 16 3.53 -28.02 -16.82
CA ALA A 16 3.10 -26.77 -16.24
C ALA A 16 4.19 -25.71 -16.46
N ALA A 17 3.77 -24.45 -16.45
CA ALA A 17 4.66 -23.34 -16.73
C ALA A 17 4.42 -22.24 -15.71
N ALA A 18 5.50 -21.73 -15.14
CA ALA A 18 5.48 -20.60 -14.24
C ALA A 18 4.83 -19.41 -14.95
N GLY A 19 3.83 -18.81 -14.31
CA GLY A 19 3.09 -17.66 -14.82
C GLY A 19 3.98 -16.42 -15.00
N PRO A 20 3.43 -15.33 -15.58
CA PRO A 20 4.10 -14.04 -15.61
C PRO A 20 4.65 -13.66 -14.24
N TYR A 21 5.93 -13.29 -14.17
CA TYR A 21 6.61 -12.85 -12.94
C TYR A 21 6.70 -13.87 -11.78
N MET A 22 6.30 -15.13 -12.01
CA MET A 22 6.46 -16.21 -11.03
C MET A 22 7.93 -16.68 -10.94
N PRO A 23 8.34 -17.26 -9.79
CA PRO A 23 9.62 -17.97 -9.68
C PRO A 23 9.70 -19.13 -10.67
N CYS A 24 10.87 -19.31 -11.27
CA CYS A 24 11.15 -20.33 -12.28
C CYS A 24 12.51 -21.01 -12.10
N GLY A 25 13.16 -20.80 -10.96
CA GLY A 25 14.48 -21.34 -10.68
C GLY A 25 15.11 -20.73 -9.46
N GLY A 26 16.30 -21.23 -9.12
CA GLY A 26 17.01 -20.90 -7.90
C GLY A 26 17.47 -22.16 -7.17
N LYS A 27 18.54 -22.05 -6.38
CA LYS A 27 19.09 -23.15 -5.60
C LYS A 27 18.09 -23.63 -4.54
N GLY A 28 17.59 -24.85 -4.74
CA GLY A 28 16.57 -25.48 -3.88
C GLY A 28 15.12 -25.31 -4.40
N PHE A 29 14.91 -24.63 -5.53
CA PHE A 29 13.59 -24.51 -6.14
C PHE A 29 13.14 -25.84 -6.77
N THR A 30 11.89 -26.25 -6.47
CA THR A 30 11.28 -27.50 -6.96
C THR A 30 10.00 -27.27 -7.78
N GLY A 31 9.70 -26.03 -8.16
CA GLY A 31 8.55 -25.68 -9.00
C GLY A 31 8.87 -25.64 -10.49
N GLU A 32 7.98 -25.03 -11.27
CA GLU A 32 8.07 -25.00 -12.74
C GLU A 32 9.28 -24.22 -13.26
N THR A 33 10.22 -24.89 -13.92
CA THR A 33 11.45 -24.26 -14.46
C THR A 33 11.27 -23.59 -15.83
N THR A 34 10.07 -23.65 -16.40
CA THR A 34 9.72 -23.08 -17.70
C THR A 34 8.63 -22.03 -17.54
N CYS A 35 8.78 -20.90 -18.21
CA CYS A 35 7.80 -19.81 -18.18
C CYS A 35 6.71 -19.97 -19.25
N VAL A 36 5.55 -19.37 -19.02
CA VAL A 36 4.50 -19.24 -20.04
C VAL A 36 5.01 -18.47 -21.27
N SER A 37 4.34 -18.70 -22.42
CA SER A 37 4.70 -18.05 -23.69
C SER A 37 4.80 -16.52 -23.58
N GLY A 38 5.87 -15.94 -24.13
CA GLY A 38 6.19 -14.51 -24.01
C GLY A 38 7.10 -14.15 -22.84
N TYR A 39 7.37 -15.08 -21.92
CA TYR A 39 8.22 -14.88 -20.75
C TYR A 39 9.47 -15.78 -20.79
N THR A 40 10.58 -15.28 -20.24
CA THR A 40 11.86 -15.97 -20.18
C THR A 40 12.32 -16.07 -18.74
N CYS A 41 12.71 -17.27 -18.30
CA CYS A 41 13.24 -17.46 -16.96
C CYS A 41 14.61 -16.79 -16.84
N THR A 42 14.69 -15.71 -16.05
CA THR A 42 15.90 -14.91 -15.88
C THR A 42 16.39 -15.03 -14.46
N VAL A 43 17.66 -15.41 -14.31
CA VAL A 43 18.33 -15.54 -13.01
C VAL A 43 18.53 -14.15 -12.40
N GLN A 44 17.98 -13.93 -11.21
CA GLN A 44 18.20 -12.70 -10.45
C GLN A 44 19.37 -12.87 -9.47
N ASN A 45 19.48 -14.04 -8.84
CA ASN A 45 20.61 -14.45 -7.99
C ASN A 45 20.68 -15.99 -7.87
N GLU A 46 21.66 -16.53 -7.14
CA GLU A 46 21.87 -17.98 -6.97
C GLU A 46 20.62 -18.73 -6.43
N TYR A 47 19.79 -18.06 -5.64
CA TYR A 47 18.62 -18.64 -4.96
C TYR A 47 17.29 -18.31 -5.63
N TYR A 48 17.27 -17.46 -6.67
CA TYR A 48 16.03 -16.99 -7.30
C TYR A 48 16.18 -16.63 -8.78
N SER A 49 15.31 -17.20 -9.61
CA SER A 49 15.07 -16.84 -11.01
C SER A 49 13.59 -16.54 -11.21
N GLN A 50 13.26 -15.59 -12.08
CA GLN A 50 11.89 -15.11 -12.31
C GLN A 50 11.51 -15.12 -13.79
N CYS A 51 10.25 -15.41 -14.09
CA CYS A 51 9.68 -15.27 -15.42
C CYS A 51 9.47 -13.80 -15.78
N VAL A 52 10.41 -13.19 -16.51
CA VAL A 52 10.31 -11.81 -16.97
C VAL A 52 9.95 -11.74 -18.45
N GLN A 53 9.25 -10.68 -18.87
CA GLN A 53 8.80 -10.55 -20.25
C GLN A 53 10.00 -10.34 -21.19
N GLY A 54 10.21 -11.26 -22.12
CA GLY A 54 11.28 -11.15 -23.11
C GLY A 54 10.89 -10.20 -24.23
N SER A 55 11.76 -9.25 -24.59
CA SER A 55 11.54 -8.41 -25.78
C SER A 55 11.55 -9.29 -27.03
N ALA A 56 10.38 -9.47 -27.65
CA ALA A 56 10.24 -10.25 -28.88
C ALA A 56 10.91 -9.55 -30.06
N ALA A 57 12.16 -9.92 -30.36
CA ALA A 57 12.75 -9.66 -31.67
C ALA A 57 11.88 -10.35 -32.74
N GLY A 58 11.45 -9.59 -33.74
CA GLY A 58 10.27 -9.92 -34.55
C GLY A 58 10.33 -11.25 -35.29
N ALA A 59 9.18 -11.91 -35.38
CA ALA A 59 9.00 -13.08 -36.21
C ALA A 59 9.13 -12.73 -37.70
N VAL A 60 10.21 -13.17 -38.33
CA VAL A 60 10.32 -13.29 -39.79
C VAL A 60 10.31 -14.76 -40.18
N SER A 61 9.28 -15.15 -40.93
CA SER A 61 9.14 -16.48 -41.51
C SER A 61 10.21 -16.72 -42.59
N ALA A 62 11.01 -17.79 -42.45
CA ALA A 62 11.78 -18.34 -43.55
C ALA A 62 11.83 -19.88 -43.48
N GLN A 63 11.69 -20.48 -44.66
CA GLN A 63 11.40 -21.90 -44.88
C GLN A 63 12.68 -22.76 -44.87
N ALA A 64 12.57 -24.03 -44.47
CA ALA A 64 13.71 -24.93 -44.33
C ALA A 64 14.35 -25.31 -45.68
N GLN A 65 15.68 -25.21 -45.77
CA GLN A 65 16.51 -26.00 -46.70
C GLN A 65 17.79 -26.47 -45.99
N ALA A 66 18.16 -27.72 -46.23
CA ALA A 66 19.39 -28.31 -45.71
C ALA A 66 20.56 -28.04 -46.65
N THR A 67 21.75 -27.75 -46.11
CA THR A 67 23.01 -27.84 -46.89
C THR A 67 24.19 -28.20 -45.97
N THR A 68 25.24 -28.72 -46.59
CA THR A 68 26.27 -29.58 -45.99
C THR A 68 27.41 -28.84 -45.28
N LEU A 69 28.00 -29.50 -44.27
CA LEU A 69 29.29 -29.07 -43.71
C LEU A 69 30.39 -29.05 -44.79
N ARG A 70 31.20 -28.00 -44.78
CA ARG A 70 32.54 -28.01 -45.40
C ARG A 70 33.60 -27.56 -44.41
N THR A 71 34.53 -28.48 -44.15
CA THR A 71 35.71 -28.30 -43.30
C THR A 71 36.72 -27.34 -43.94
N SER A 72 37.35 -26.49 -43.13
CA SER A 72 38.65 -25.88 -43.45
C SER A 72 39.59 -25.96 -42.24
N THR A 73 40.90 -26.00 -42.48
CA THR A 73 41.87 -26.60 -41.54
C THR A 73 43.17 -25.81 -41.37
N ARG A 74 43.83 -26.01 -40.21
CA ARG A 74 45.25 -25.72 -39.87
C ARG A 74 45.57 -24.24 -39.53
N ARG A 75 46.52 -23.94 -38.62
CA ARG A 75 47.38 -24.78 -37.73
C ARG A 75 47.82 -23.97 -36.47
N PRO A 76 48.34 -24.61 -35.39
CA PRO A 76 48.65 -23.96 -34.11
C PRO A 76 50.16 -23.70 -33.87
N CYS A 77 50.47 -22.97 -32.79
CA CYS A 77 51.79 -22.96 -32.14
C CYS A 77 51.73 -23.64 -30.76
N LYS A 78 52.89 -24.02 -30.20
CA LYS A 78 53.05 -24.98 -29.08
C LYS A 78 53.38 -24.32 -27.74
N SER A 79 53.00 -24.96 -26.64
CA SER A 79 53.79 -25.03 -25.41
C SER A 79 53.53 -26.36 -24.65
N LYS A 80 54.38 -26.68 -23.67
CA LYS A 80 54.55 -28.04 -23.06
C LYS A 80 53.69 -28.27 -21.79
N PRO A 81 53.53 -29.53 -21.32
CA PRO A 81 52.66 -29.89 -20.20
C PRO A 81 53.33 -29.78 -18.81
N ALA A 82 52.49 -29.92 -17.77
CA ALA A 82 52.80 -29.77 -16.35
C ALA A 82 53.37 -31.04 -15.67
N TYR A 83 53.73 -30.90 -14.39
CA TYR A 83 53.89 -32.00 -13.43
C TYR A 83 53.16 -31.65 -12.13
N ALA A 84 52.70 -32.67 -11.40
CA ALA A 84 51.74 -32.55 -10.29
C ALA A 84 52.38 -32.65 -8.89
N SER A 85 51.61 -32.33 -7.85
CA SER A 85 51.40 -33.21 -6.68
C SER A 85 50.31 -32.66 -5.74
N ASP A 86 49.58 -33.58 -5.11
CA ASP A 86 48.57 -33.34 -4.06
C ASP A 86 49.18 -32.93 -2.71
N VAL A 87 48.33 -32.43 -1.79
CA VAL A 87 48.11 -32.95 -0.41
C VAL A 87 47.33 -31.94 0.45
N ALA A 88 46.36 -32.46 1.20
CA ALA A 88 45.70 -31.86 2.37
C ALA A 88 45.61 -32.96 3.47
N PRO A 89 45.03 -32.79 4.69
CA PRO A 89 44.50 -31.58 5.36
C PRO A 89 44.97 -31.42 6.85
N HIS A 90 44.63 -30.32 7.56
CA HIS A 90 44.49 -30.33 9.04
C HIS A 90 43.68 -29.18 9.69
N VAL A 91 43.09 -29.46 10.87
CA VAL A 91 42.00 -28.77 11.62
C VAL A 91 41.97 -29.39 13.06
N PRO A 92 41.50 -28.80 14.21
CA PRO A 92 41.02 -27.44 14.59
C PRO A 92 41.56 -26.83 15.95
N THR A 93 40.96 -25.72 16.41
CA THR A 93 40.50 -25.37 17.81
C THR A 93 41.35 -24.68 18.92
N THR A 94 40.68 -23.66 19.54
CA THR A 94 40.74 -23.16 20.96
C THR A 94 42.01 -22.41 21.47
N THR A 95 41.98 -21.43 22.42
CA THR A 95 41.07 -21.13 23.57
C THR A 95 41.15 -19.66 24.10
N SER A 96 40.05 -19.15 24.70
CA SER A 96 39.91 -18.20 25.86
C SER A 96 40.50 -16.76 25.97
N SER A 97 39.60 -15.83 26.36
CA SER A 97 39.68 -14.45 26.97
C SER A 97 40.48 -14.33 28.31
N PRO A 98 40.56 -13.17 29.06
CA PRO A 98 39.80 -11.88 28.99
C PRO A 98 40.51 -10.52 29.32
N SER A 99 39.73 -9.42 29.34
CA SER A 99 39.95 -8.12 30.08
C SER A 99 41.01 -7.12 29.55
N SER A 100 40.88 -5.77 29.68
CA SER A 100 39.79 -4.87 30.14
C SER A 100 40.03 -3.38 29.77
N THR A 101 38.98 -2.55 29.84
CA THR A 101 38.96 -1.08 30.16
C THR A 101 39.72 -0.04 29.30
N SER A 102 38.99 0.92 28.71
CA SER A 102 39.09 2.40 28.92
C SER A 102 38.79 3.25 27.67
N ALA A 103 37.77 4.11 27.77
CA ALA A 103 37.59 5.35 27.01
C ALA A 103 37.85 6.54 27.99
N PRO A 104 37.89 7.85 27.61
CA PRO A 104 37.50 8.46 26.33
C PRO A 104 38.47 9.56 25.79
N ALA A 105 38.21 10.07 24.57
CA ALA A 105 38.46 11.48 24.22
C ALA A 105 37.74 11.89 22.91
N VAL A 106 37.28 13.14 22.85
CA VAL A 106 36.69 13.80 21.67
C VAL A 106 37.76 14.68 21.02
N VAL A 107 37.80 14.76 19.68
CA VAL A 107 38.61 15.77 18.97
C VAL A 107 37.73 16.53 17.98
N SER A 108 37.55 17.82 18.25
CA SER A 108 36.94 18.79 17.34
C SER A 108 37.95 19.23 16.28
N VAL A 109 37.49 19.53 15.06
CA VAL A 109 38.30 20.21 14.05
C VAL A 109 37.64 21.54 13.70
N SER A 110 38.30 22.65 14.03
CA SER A 110 37.91 23.99 13.59
C SER A 110 38.82 24.44 12.46
N SER A 111 38.24 25.07 11.44
CA SER A 111 38.97 25.91 10.49
C SER A 111 38.40 27.33 10.54
N SER A 112 39.28 28.33 10.48
CA SER A 112 38.91 29.74 10.46
C SER A 112 39.98 30.55 9.74
N ALA A 113 39.58 31.20 8.66
CA ALA A 113 40.24 32.35 8.07
C ALA A 113 39.16 33.30 7.57
N LYS A 114 39.38 34.61 7.71
CA LYS A 114 38.34 35.66 7.68
C LYS A 114 38.69 36.73 6.61
N PRO A 115 38.00 37.89 6.52
CA PRO A 115 37.18 38.24 5.36
C PRO A 115 37.79 39.34 4.46
N VAL A 116 37.10 39.68 3.36
CA VAL A 116 37.27 40.95 2.63
C VAL A 116 35.88 41.56 2.36
N ASP A 117 35.69 42.81 2.77
CA ASP A 117 34.49 43.62 2.50
C ASP A 117 34.61 44.42 1.20
N THR A 118 33.50 44.61 0.47
CA THR A 118 33.20 45.88 -0.23
C THR A 118 31.69 46.10 -0.34
N LYS A 119 31.25 47.36 -0.17
CA LYS A 119 29.85 47.79 -0.09
C LYS A 119 29.17 47.92 -1.48
N PRO A 120 27.82 48.00 -1.53
CA PRO A 120 27.05 48.04 -2.78
C PRO A 120 26.90 49.47 -3.35
N ALA A 121 26.53 49.54 -4.63
CA ALA A 121 26.05 50.75 -5.29
C ALA A 121 24.61 50.57 -5.80
N SER A 122 23.83 51.65 -5.76
CA SER A 122 22.46 51.73 -6.27
C SER A 122 22.36 52.94 -7.20
N SER A 123 21.74 52.78 -8.37
CA SER A 123 21.18 53.91 -9.12
C SER A 123 20.13 53.47 -10.14
N THR A 124 19.00 54.17 -10.12
CA THR A 124 17.89 54.16 -11.09
C THR A 124 18.29 54.67 -12.48
N SER A 125 17.64 54.19 -13.56
CA SER A 125 16.60 54.96 -14.29
C SER A 125 16.30 54.42 -15.72
N THR A 126 15.01 54.39 -16.06
CA THR A 126 14.37 54.57 -17.39
C THR A 126 15.11 54.23 -18.70
N HIS A 127 14.46 53.44 -19.56
CA HIS A 127 13.79 53.99 -20.76
C HIS A 127 12.75 53.01 -21.33
N ALA A 128 11.64 53.54 -21.83
CA ALA A 128 10.58 52.79 -22.52
C ALA A 128 10.66 53.01 -24.03
N VAL A 129 10.27 52.00 -24.82
CA VAL A 129 9.87 52.16 -26.23
C VAL A 129 8.59 51.36 -26.45
N SER A 130 7.54 52.06 -26.86
CA SER A 130 6.25 51.46 -27.22
C SER A 130 6.23 51.02 -28.68
N ILE A 131 5.56 49.91 -28.98
CA ILE A 131 5.00 49.64 -30.31
C ILE A 131 3.50 49.40 -30.15
N VAL A 132 2.70 50.12 -30.95
CA VAL A 132 1.24 50.16 -30.92
C VAL A 132 0.71 49.81 -32.30
N ILE A 133 -0.15 48.79 -32.44
CA ILE A 133 -1.29 48.77 -33.37
C ILE A 133 -2.37 47.77 -32.85
N PRO A 134 -3.64 47.79 -33.33
CA PRO A 134 -4.76 47.84 -32.40
C PRO A 134 -5.82 46.74 -32.59
N VAL A 135 -6.72 46.58 -31.62
CA VAL A 135 -8.05 45.98 -31.86
C VAL A 135 -9.13 46.89 -31.26
N LYS A 136 -10.20 47.12 -32.04
CA LYS A 136 -11.31 48.00 -31.68
C LYS A 136 -12.24 47.37 -30.65
N SER A 137 -12.80 48.22 -29.79
CA SER A 137 -13.92 47.88 -28.90
C SER A 137 -15.25 47.83 -29.65
N SER A 138 -16.16 46.97 -29.20
CA SER A 138 -17.60 47.14 -29.39
C SER A 138 -18.31 46.68 -28.12
N ALA A 139 -18.83 47.63 -27.34
CA ALA A 139 -19.58 47.36 -26.12
C ALA A 139 -21.07 47.16 -26.40
N THR A 140 -21.76 46.44 -25.52
CA THR A 140 -23.19 46.66 -25.25
C THR A 140 -23.49 46.24 -23.81
N SER A 141 -24.36 47.01 -23.14
CA SER A 141 -24.58 46.96 -21.69
C SER A 141 -25.89 46.26 -21.33
N ALA A 142 -26.01 45.72 -20.10
CA ALA A 142 -27.11 46.07 -19.18
C ALA A 142 -27.02 45.40 -17.77
N LYS A 143 -26.90 46.26 -16.75
CA LYS A 143 -27.66 46.24 -15.46
C LYS A 143 -27.74 44.96 -14.59
N PRO A 144 -27.27 45.05 -13.34
CA PRO A 144 -27.97 44.54 -12.16
C PRO A 144 -28.76 45.67 -11.44
N SER A 145 -29.84 45.31 -10.73
CA SER A 145 -30.66 46.27 -9.96
C SER A 145 -30.22 46.31 -8.49
N ALA A 146 -30.32 47.49 -7.86
CA ALA A 146 -30.02 47.70 -6.45
C ALA A 146 -31.30 47.78 -5.59
N ALA A 147 -31.18 47.37 -4.33
CA ALA A 147 -31.93 47.80 -3.14
C ALA A 147 -31.31 47.09 -1.91
N GLU A 148 -31.22 47.65 -0.70
CA GLU A 148 -31.18 49.04 -0.22
C GLU A 148 -30.52 48.99 1.17
N VAL A 149 -29.83 50.05 1.62
CA VAL A 149 -29.12 50.09 2.92
C VAL A 149 -29.46 51.36 3.68
N LYS A 150 -29.85 51.22 4.97
CA LYS A 150 -29.56 52.23 6.01
C LYS A 150 -29.60 51.63 7.43
N PRO A 151 -28.98 52.28 8.44
CA PRO A 151 -28.16 51.56 9.42
C PRO A 151 -28.49 51.92 10.88
N THR A 152 -27.71 51.39 11.84
CA THR A 152 -27.47 52.09 13.11
C THR A 152 -26.00 51.95 13.55
N THR A 153 -25.41 53.06 14.02
CA THR A 153 -24.13 53.12 14.77
C THR A 153 -24.40 52.77 16.25
N THR A 154 -23.50 52.77 17.24
CA THR A 154 -22.23 53.46 17.54
C THR A 154 -21.55 52.63 18.67
N ALA A 155 -20.31 52.15 18.54
CA ALA A 155 -19.05 52.70 19.09
C ALA A 155 -18.72 52.49 20.60
N ALA A 156 -17.40 52.33 20.85
CA ALA A 156 -16.63 52.57 22.08
C ALA A 156 -16.22 51.38 23.03
N LYS A 157 -14.88 51.21 23.10
CA LYS A 157 -14.00 50.58 24.12
C LYS A 157 -13.99 51.44 25.43
N PRO A 158 -13.29 51.14 26.56
CA PRO A 158 -12.26 50.10 26.78
C PRO A 158 -12.13 49.38 28.17
N SER A 159 -11.31 48.31 28.19
CA SER A 159 -10.27 47.94 29.19
C SER A 159 -10.46 48.21 30.70
N THR A 160 -10.29 47.18 31.57
CA THR A 160 -9.21 47.07 32.59
C THR A 160 -9.24 45.76 33.41
N THR A 161 -8.06 45.35 33.94
CA THR A 161 -7.74 44.54 35.16
C THR A 161 -8.68 43.41 35.64
N ALA A 162 -8.27 42.14 35.84
CA ALA A 162 -7.14 41.54 36.62
C ALA A 162 -7.46 41.20 38.10
N ALA A 163 -6.70 40.22 38.62
CA ALA A 163 -6.60 39.70 40.00
C ALA A 163 -7.54 38.56 40.44
N ALA A 164 -6.95 37.65 41.23
CA ALA A 164 -7.55 36.43 41.78
C ALA A 164 -7.89 36.59 43.28
N ALA A 165 -8.64 35.65 43.83
CA ALA A 165 -8.77 35.47 45.27
C ALA A 165 -8.83 33.98 45.64
N ALA A 166 -8.08 33.60 46.69
CA ALA A 166 -8.07 32.27 47.29
C ALA A 166 -8.35 32.38 48.80
N SER A 167 -9.15 31.48 49.35
CA SER A 167 -9.40 31.24 50.78
C SER A 167 -10.37 30.05 50.92
N SER A 168 -10.40 29.22 51.96
CA SER A 168 -9.52 28.96 53.12
C SER A 168 -9.84 27.56 53.68
N ALA A 169 -9.05 27.05 54.62
CA ALA A 169 -9.11 25.65 55.07
C ALA A 169 -9.80 25.42 56.42
N ALA A 170 -10.40 24.22 56.56
CA ALA A 170 -10.56 23.42 57.81
C ALA A 170 -11.45 24.03 58.94
N PRO A 171 -11.88 23.27 60.00
CA PRO A 171 -11.15 22.23 60.74
C PRO A 171 -11.82 20.84 60.82
N ALA A 172 -11.11 19.88 61.42
CA ALA A 172 -11.54 18.50 61.64
C ALA A 172 -12.01 18.23 63.09
N THR A 173 -12.79 17.17 63.29
CA THR A 173 -12.99 16.52 64.60
C THR A 173 -13.05 15.00 64.49
N THR A 174 -12.56 14.31 65.52
CA THR A 174 -12.21 12.87 65.54
C THR A 174 -13.07 12.03 66.49
N LYS A 175 -13.16 10.71 66.19
CA LYS A 175 -13.15 9.52 67.10
C LYS A 175 -14.32 8.56 66.93
N GLY A 176 -14.01 7.25 66.99
CA GLY A 176 -15.00 6.18 67.09
C GLY A 176 -14.45 4.83 66.60
N SER A 177 -13.59 4.18 67.39
CA SER A 177 -13.11 2.82 67.11
C SER A 177 -13.84 1.81 67.99
N THR A 178 -14.32 0.71 67.41
CA THR A 178 -14.61 -0.54 68.13
C THR A 178 -14.18 -1.74 67.31
N SER A 179 -13.45 -2.65 67.96
CA SER A 179 -12.93 -3.90 67.40
C SER A 179 -13.97 -5.02 67.47
N SER A 180 -13.97 -5.90 66.46
CA SER A 180 -14.38 -7.30 66.64
C SER A 180 -13.49 -8.23 65.79
N LYS A 181 -13.31 -9.45 66.27
CA LYS A 181 -12.15 -10.32 65.96
C LYS A 181 -12.57 -11.54 65.15
N ALA A 182 -11.81 -11.79 64.07
CA ALA A 182 -11.65 -13.02 63.28
C ALA A 182 -12.66 -14.18 63.42
N ALA A 183 -13.22 -14.59 62.28
CA ALA A 183 -13.55 -15.99 61.99
C ALA A 183 -13.01 -16.34 60.59
N ALA A 184 -12.19 -17.38 60.48
CA ALA A 184 -11.66 -17.86 59.21
C ALA A 184 -12.58 -18.94 58.62
N PRO A 185 -13.02 -18.84 57.36
CA PRO A 185 -13.69 -19.93 56.68
C PRO A 185 -12.67 -20.91 56.08
N THR A 186 -12.98 -22.19 56.24
CA THR A 186 -12.24 -23.34 55.70
C THR A 186 -12.12 -23.31 54.17
N SER A 187 -10.94 -23.70 53.65
CA SER A 187 -10.71 -23.92 52.22
C SER A 187 -11.62 -25.03 51.67
N ALA A 188 -12.66 -24.67 50.94
CA ALA A 188 -13.41 -25.59 50.08
C ALA A 188 -12.84 -25.50 48.66
N SER A 189 -12.44 -26.64 48.10
CA SER A 189 -11.96 -26.71 46.71
C SER A 189 -13.13 -26.46 45.76
N ALA A 190 -13.12 -25.31 45.06
CA ALA A 190 -14.08 -25.05 44.00
C ALA A 190 -13.71 -25.90 42.75
N PRO A 191 -14.69 -26.52 42.06
CA PRO A 191 -14.41 -27.18 40.79
C PRO A 191 -14.03 -26.14 39.74
N ALA A 192 -13.05 -26.46 38.89
CA ALA A 192 -12.63 -25.61 37.79
C ALA A 192 -13.77 -25.47 36.76
N ALA A 193 -14.53 -24.39 36.86
CA ALA A 193 -15.49 -24.00 35.83
C ALA A 193 -14.71 -23.50 34.61
N SER A 194 -14.64 -24.34 33.57
CA SER A 194 -14.19 -23.91 32.24
C SER A 194 -15.20 -22.93 31.65
N ALA A 195 -15.03 -21.66 31.96
CA ALA A 195 -15.73 -20.56 31.30
C ALA A 195 -14.90 -20.15 30.08
N SER A 196 -15.09 -20.87 28.97
CA SER A 196 -14.71 -20.35 27.65
C SER A 196 -15.70 -19.25 27.28
N SER A 197 -15.57 -18.08 27.90
CA SER A 197 -16.24 -16.87 27.44
C SER A 197 -15.57 -16.44 26.14
N THR A 198 -16.24 -16.68 25.01
CA THR A 198 -15.93 -15.98 23.76
C THR A 198 -15.89 -14.49 24.09
N PRO A 199 -14.83 -13.75 23.73
CA PRO A 199 -14.80 -12.31 23.92
C PRO A 199 -16.05 -11.68 23.31
N VAL A 200 -16.68 -10.75 24.04
CA VAL A 200 -17.74 -9.93 23.46
C VAL A 200 -17.07 -9.06 22.41
N LYS A 201 -17.39 -9.25 21.12
CA LYS A 201 -16.86 -8.43 20.02
C LYS A 201 -17.08 -6.95 20.30
N SER A 202 -16.06 -6.29 20.83
CA SER A 202 -16.13 -4.91 21.32
C SER A 202 -15.35 -3.99 20.40
N GLY A 203 -16.07 -3.37 19.47
CA GLY A 203 -15.48 -2.47 18.48
C GLY A 203 -16.37 -2.37 17.25
N LYS A 204 -16.17 -1.32 16.46
CA LYS A 204 -16.74 -1.19 15.12
C LYS A 204 -15.69 -0.64 14.19
N PHE A 205 -15.57 -1.23 13.01
CA PHE A 205 -14.80 -0.62 11.95
C PHE A 205 -15.56 0.59 11.40
N LYS A 206 -14.80 1.64 11.08
CA LYS A 206 -15.29 2.79 10.31
C LYS A 206 -15.34 2.46 8.82
N TRP A 207 -14.39 1.64 8.37
CA TRP A 207 -14.26 1.19 7.00
C TRP A 207 -14.20 -0.33 6.96
N PHE A 208 -15.25 -0.99 6.47
CA PHE A 208 -15.20 -2.43 6.23
C PHE A 208 -15.66 -2.70 4.80
N GLY A 209 -14.81 -3.36 4.02
CA GLY A 209 -14.82 -3.17 2.58
C GLY A 209 -14.19 -4.27 1.74
N ILE A 210 -14.17 -4.05 0.43
CA ILE A 210 -13.66 -4.97 -0.58
C ILE A 210 -12.86 -4.17 -1.63
N ASN A 211 -11.66 -4.64 -2.00
CA ASN A 211 -10.89 -4.07 -3.11
C ASN A 211 -11.61 -4.34 -4.45
N GLN A 212 -11.52 -3.38 -5.38
CA GLN A 212 -12.26 -3.32 -6.63
C GLN A 212 -11.28 -3.15 -7.78
N SER A 213 -10.64 -4.27 -8.10
CA SER A 213 -9.59 -4.40 -9.09
C SER A 213 -10.15 -4.48 -10.52
N GLY A 214 -9.30 -4.12 -11.47
CA GLY A 214 -9.57 -4.25 -12.90
C GLY A 214 -9.05 -3.07 -13.71
N ALA A 215 -8.99 -1.84 -13.17
CA ALA A 215 -8.59 -0.66 -13.95
C ALA A 215 -7.07 -0.53 -14.06
N GLU A 216 -6.36 -1.25 -13.19
CA GLU A 216 -4.92 -1.47 -13.15
C GLU A 216 -4.45 -2.70 -13.96
N PHE A 217 -5.36 -3.62 -14.32
CA PHE A 217 -5.01 -4.87 -15.01
C PHE A 217 -4.22 -4.65 -16.32
N GLY A 218 -3.44 -5.66 -16.72
CA GLY A 218 -2.63 -5.60 -17.94
C GLY A 218 -1.64 -4.43 -18.00
N PRO A 219 -0.78 -4.20 -16.98
CA PRO A 219 0.15 -3.06 -16.94
C PRO A 219 1.20 -3.06 -18.07
N GLY A 220 1.41 -4.19 -18.76
CA GLY A 220 2.23 -4.25 -19.98
C GLY A 220 1.57 -3.63 -21.23
N SER A 221 0.27 -3.35 -21.19
CA SER A 221 -0.51 -2.68 -22.23
C SER A 221 -0.82 -1.24 -21.79
N LEU A 222 0.03 -0.28 -22.18
CA LEU A 222 -0.15 1.14 -21.90
C LEU A 222 -0.39 1.95 -23.20
N PRO A 223 -1.44 2.79 -23.27
CA PRO A 223 -2.51 2.95 -22.28
C PRO A 223 -3.43 1.72 -22.18
N GLY A 224 -3.43 0.83 -23.19
CA GLY A 224 -4.31 -0.34 -23.26
C GLY A 224 -5.76 0.02 -23.61
N THR A 225 -6.62 -0.99 -23.70
CA THR A 225 -8.02 -0.84 -24.12
C THR A 225 -9.00 -1.36 -23.06
N VAL A 226 -10.01 -0.54 -22.71
CA VAL A 226 -11.13 -0.93 -21.83
C VAL A 226 -11.83 -2.18 -22.39
N GLY A 227 -12.15 -3.15 -21.54
CA GLY A 227 -12.80 -4.41 -21.92
C GLY A 227 -11.88 -5.45 -22.57
N LYS A 228 -10.57 -5.16 -22.69
CA LYS A 228 -9.56 -6.09 -23.19
C LYS A 228 -8.36 -6.18 -22.25
N ASP A 229 -7.70 -5.05 -22.02
CA ASP A 229 -6.49 -4.99 -21.20
C ASP A 229 -6.84 -4.66 -19.73
N TYR A 230 -7.92 -3.91 -19.50
CA TYR A 230 -8.43 -3.49 -18.19
C TYR A 230 -9.95 -3.19 -18.23
N VAL A 231 -10.60 -3.07 -17.07
CA VAL A 231 -12.02 -2.67 -16.91
C VAL A 231 -12.20 -1.75 -15.70
N PHE A 232 -13.27 -0.97 -15.65
CA PHE A 232 -13.65 -0.28 -14.41
C PHE A 232 -14.62 -1.16 -13.59
N PRO A 233 -14.70 -0.98 -12.25
CA PRO A 233 -15.62 -1.73 -11.38
C PRO A 233 -17.06 -1.77 -11.87
N ASP A 234 -17.72 -2.95 -11.79
CA ASP A 234 -19.09 -3.13 -12.28
C ASP A 234 -20.16 -2.52 -11.37
N ALA A 235 -21.20 -1.98 -11.99
CA ALA A 235 -22.31 -1.33 -11.29
C ALA A 235 -23.13 -2.28 -10.41
N ASN A 236 -23.34 -3.51 -10.88
CA ASN A 236 -24.14 -4.50 -10.18
C ASN A 236 -23.32 -5.13 -9.05
N SER A 237 -22.05 -5.46 -9.29
CA SER A 237 -21.14 -5.98 -8.25
C SER A 237 -21.02 -5.03 -7.06
N ILE A 238 -20.78 -3.73 -7.30
CA ILE A 238 -20.80 -2.69 -6.25
C ILE A 238 -22.15 -2.63 -5.54
N THR A 239 -23.26 -2.64 -6.30
CA THR A 239 -24.62 -2.61 -5.73
C THR A 239 -24.92 -3.82 -4.85
N THR A 240 -24.45 -5.02 -5.22
CA THR A 240 -24.61 -6.24 -4.43
C THR A 240 -23.79 -6.19 -3.15
N LEU A 241 -22.53 -5.77 -3.22
CA LEU A 241 -21.67 -5.64 -2.03
C LEU A 241 -22.17 -4.56 -1.06
N LEU A 242 -22.70 -3.44 -1.56
CA LEU A 242 -23.38 -2.43 -0.74
C LEU A 242 -24.63 -3.00 -0.03
N LYS A 243 -25.43 -3.84 -0.70
CA LYS A 243 -26.59 -4.52 -0.09
C LYS A 243 -26.18 -5.58 0.94
N ASP A 244 -25.03 -6.21 0.75
CA ASP A 244 -24.43 -7.10 1.75
C ASP A 244 -23.89 -6.36 2.96
N GLY A 245 -23.73 -5.04 2.88
CA GLY A 245 -23.34 -4.15 4.00
C GLY A 245 -21.88 -3.68 3.98
N TYR A 246 -21.12 -3.96 2.91
CA TYR A 246 -19.78 -3.40 2.75
C TYR A 246 -19.86 -1.91 2.43
N THR A 247 -19.16 -1.09 3.21
CA THR A 247 -19.25 0.38 3.16
C THR A 247 -18.06 1.05 2.51
N THR A 248 -17.00 0.32 2.20
CA THR A 248 -15.74 0.87 1.66
C THR A 248 -15.25 0.06 0.48
N PHE A 249 -14.77 0.74 -0.56
CA PHE A 249 -14.29 0.11 -1.78
C PHE A 249 -12.98 0.79 -2.22
N ARG A 250 -11.87 0.04 -2.22
CA ARG A 250 -10.57 0.52 -2.71
C ARG A 250 -10.43 0.20 -4.18
N VAL A 251 -10.36 1.24 -5.01
CA VAL A 251 -10.45 1.16 -6.47
C VAL A 251 -9.07 1.37 -7.06
N SER A 252 -8.42 0.26 -7.40
CA SER A 252 -7.08 0.22 -7.98
C SER A 252 -7.07 0.74 -9.42
N TYR A 253 -6.12 1.63 -9.73
CA TYR A 253 -5.94 2.20 -11.07
C TYR A 253 -4.46 2.49 -11.35
N LEU A 254 -4.06 2.57 -12.63
CA LEU A 254 -2.68 2.92 -13.00
C LEU A 254 -2.50 4.42 -13.23
N MET A 255 -1.47 4.99 -12.60
CA MET A 255 -1.00 6.35 -12.83
C MET A 255 -0.68 6.60 -14.32
N GLU A 256 -0.06 5.65 -15.01
CA GLU A 256 0.33 5.77 -16.44
C GLU A 256 -0.87 5.87 -17.38
N ARG A 257 -2.01 5.29 -17.01
CA ARG A 257 -3.26 5.43 -17.77
C ARG A 257 -3.94 6.75 -17.45
N LEU A 258 -3.90 7.18 -16.19
CA LEU A 258 -4.48 8.45 -15.77
C LEU A 258 -3.68 9.65 -16.29
N VAL A 259 -2.35 9.60 -16.30
CA VAL A 259 -1.46 10.72 -16.68
C VAL A 259 -0.35 10.28 -17.67
N PRO A 260 -0.71 9.89 -18.91
CA PRO A 260 0.23 9.24 -19.84
C PRO A 260 1.41 10.11 -20.29
N SER A 261 1.38 11.43 -20.05
CA SER A 261 2.44 12.38 -20.41
C SER A 261 3.48 12.62 -19.29
N GLY A 262 3.34 11.99 -18.12
CA GLY A 262 4.20 12.19 -16.95
C GLY A 262 3.45 12.73 -15.75
N LEU A 263 3.99 12.60 -14.53
CA LEU A 263 3.32 12.93 -13.27
C LEU A 263 2.72 14.35 -13.19
N THR A 264 3.34 15.33 -13.85
CA THR A 264 2.86 16.73 -13.91
C THR A 264 1.97 17.02 -15.12
N GLY A 265 1.64 16.01 -15.92
CA GLY A 265 0.90 16.13 -17.17
C GLY A 265 -0.61 16.32 -16.99
N THR A 266 -1.30 16.53 -18.11
CA THR A 266 -2.76 16.51 -18.16
C THR A 266 -3.27 15.08 -18.05
N PHE A 267 -4.37 14.88 -17.30
CA PHE A 267 -5.01 13.57 -17.23
C PHE A 267 -5.65 13.16 -18.56
N ASP A 268 -5.62 11.87 -18.87
CA ASP A 268 -6.42 11.30 -19.96
C ASP A 268 -7.91 11.43 -19.63
N ALA A 269 -8.64 12.12 -20.48
CA ALA A 269 -10.04 12.47 -20.22
C ALA A 269 -10.97 11.24 -20.22
N ALA A 270 -10.65 10.18 -20.98
CA ALA A 270 -11.47 8.98 -21.04
C ALA A 270 -11.24 8.07 -19.83
N TYR A 271 -9.97 7.90 -19.44
CA TYR A 271 -9.61 7.13 -18.24
C TYR A 271 -10.11 7.83 -16.97
N LEU A 272 -9.92 9.15 -16.85
CA LEU A 272 -10.47 9.94 -15.75
C LEU A 272 -12.00 9.83 -15.68
N ALA A 273 -12.72 9.94 -16.80
CA ALA A 273 -14.18 9.81 -16.81
C ALA A 273 -14.64 8.40 -16.36
N GLY A 274 -13.93 7.35 -16.75
CA GLY A 274 -14.20 5.97 -16.30
C GLY A 274 -13.96 5.79 -14.81
N LEU A 275 -12.83 6.29 -14.29
CA LEU A 275 -12.49 6.26 -12.87
C LEU A 275 -13.48 7.06 -12.04
N THR A 276 -13.76 8.32 -12.42
CA THR A 276 -14.75 9.18 -11.76
C THR A 276 -16.11 8.51 -11.69
N LYS A 277 -16.58 7.87 -12.77
CA LYS A 277 -17.86 7.15 -12.76
C LYS A 277 -17.90 6.02 -11.72
N ALA A 278 -16.82 5.24 -11.58
CA ALA A 278 -16.74 4.18 -10.57
C ALA A 278 -16.78 4.75 -9.14
N ILE A 279 -16.01 5.82 -8.90
CA ILE A 279 -15.97 6.53 -7.61
C ILE A 279 -17.33 7.17 -7.26
N GLU A 280 -17.97 7.85 -8.20
CA GLU A 280 -19.28 8.48 -8.01
C GLU A 280 -20.39 7.46 -7.73
N GLN A 281 -20.34 6.30 -8.35
CA GLN A 281 -21.29 5.21 -8.11
C GLN A 281 -21.23 4.68 -6.67
N ILE A 282 -20.01 4.48 -6.14
CA ILE A 282 -19.80 4.07 -4.74
C ILE A 282 -20.28 5.18 -3.79
N THR A 283 -19.79 6.40 -4.02
CA THR A 283 -19.99 7.52 -3.08
C THR A 283 -21.42 8.07 -3.06
N SER A 284 -22.13 8.05 -4.19
CA SER A 284 -23.55 8.44 -4.26
C SER A 284 -24.47 7.45 -3.56
N ALA A 285 -24.04 6.20 -3.39
CA ALA A 285 -24.73 5.19 -2.57
C ALA A 285 -24.37 5.27 -1.07
N GLY A 286 -23.56 6.25 -0.67
CA GLY A 286 -23.14 6.46 0.73
C GLY A 286 -21.89 5.68 1.16
N GLY A 287 -21.28 4.89 0.28
CA GLY A 287 -20.02 4.20 0.55
C GLY A 287 -18.80 5.11 0.43
N TYR A 288 -17.69 4.72 1.05
CA TYR A 288 -16.37 5.31 0.84
C TYR A 288 -15.69 4.71 -0.38
N ALA A 289 -15.06 5.55 -1.20
CA ALA A 289 -14.26 5.12 -2.33
C ALA A 289 -12.81 5.55 -2.13
N VAL A 290 -11.90 4.58 -2.02
CA VAL A 290 -10.46 4.83 -1.91
C VAL A 290 -9.86 4.84 -3.31
N LEU A 291 -9.21 5.94 -3.68
CA LEU A 291 -8.47 6.09 -4.92
C LEU A 291 -7.07 5.51 -4.74
N ASP A 292 -6.86 4.27 -5.19
CA ASP A 292 -5.58 3.57 -5.13
C ASP A 292 -4.80 3.73 -6.44
N ALA A 293 -3.69 4.47 -6.36
CA ALA A 293 -2.68 4.51 -7.40
C ALA A 293 -1.81 3.25 -7.31
N HIS A 294 -2.21 2.19 -8.03
CA HIS A 294 -1.72 0.82 -7.87
C HIS A 294 -0.35 0.59 -8.53
N ASN A 295 0.66 1.29 -8.02
CA ASN A 295 1.87 1.65 -8.77
C ASN A 295 3.21 1.30 -8.09
N TYR A 296 3.22 0.71 -6.90
CA TYR A 296 4.43 0.19 -6.25
C TYR A 296 5.53 1.24 -6.02
N GLY A 297 5.16 2.50 -5.79
CA GLY A 297 6.09 3.64 -5.71
C GLY A 297 6.79 3.96 -7.03
N ARG A 298 6.27 3.47 -8.17
CA ARG A 298 6.91 3.51 -9.48
C ARG A 298 6.00 4.13 -10.55
N PHE A 299 6.62 4.79 -11.52
CA PHE A 299 5.95 5.31 -12.71
C PHE A 299 6.79 4.96 -13.95
N GLN A 300 6.16 4.34 -14.95
CA GLN A 300 6.82 3.69 -16.09
C GLN A 300 7.94 2.74 -15.61
N ASN A 301 7.66 1.91 -14.61
CA ASN A 301 8.59 0.99 -13.93
C ASN A 301 9.80 1.63 -13.22
N ASN A 302 9.94 2.96 -13.21
CA ASN A 302 11.01 3.66 -12.52
C ASN A 302 10.54 4.13 -11.13
N ILE A 303 11.38 4.01 -10.09
CA ILE A 303 11.07 4.56 -8.76
C ILE A 303 10.80 6.06 -8.87
N ILE A 304 9.69 6.52 -8.30
CA ILE A 304 9.34 7.94 -8.27
C ILE A 304 10.29 8.65 -7.31
N THR A 305 11.28 9.36 -7.85
CA THR A 305 12.26 10.13 -7.06
C THR A 305 11.91 11.62 -6.95
N ASP A 306 11.12 12.14 -7.90
CA ASP A 306 10.69 13.54 -7.91
C ASP A 306 9.43 13.74 -7.05
N THR A 307 9.67 14.08 -5.79
CA THR A 307 8.63 14.42 -4.81
C THR A 307 7.82 15.67 -5.19
N ALA A 308 8.36 16.61 -5.97
CA ALA A 308 7.63 17.80 -6.42
C ALA A 308 6.66 17.46 -7.57
N ALA A 309 7.07 16.58 -8.48
CA ALA A 309 6.19 16.02 -9.50
C ALA A 309 5.09 15.16 -8.87
N PHE A 310 5.40 14.34 -7.86
CA PHE A 310 4.41 13.54 -7.12
C PHE A 310 3.41 14.41 -6.33
N LYS A 311 3.87 15.49 -5.70
CA LYS A 311 2.99 16.51 -5.09
C LYS A 311 2.06 17.16 -6.13
N THR A 312 2.58 17.45 -7.32
CA THR A 312 1.79 18.04 -8.43
C THR A 312 0.72 17.07 -8.91
N TYR A 313 1.07 15.79 -9.09
CA TYR A 313 0.12 14.72 -9.41
C TYR A 313 -1.05 14.67 -8.41
N PHE A 314 -0.74 14.63 -7.10
CA PHE A 314 -1.78 14.61 -6.06
C PHE A 314 -2.58 15.90 -5.95
N THR A 315 -1.98 17.06 -6.25
CA THR A 315 -2.71 18.34 -6.35
C THR A 315 -3.73 18.29 -7.50
N ASN A 316 -3.35 17.73 -8.65
CA ASN A 316 -4.22 17.60 -9.82
C ASN A 316 -5.35 16.58 -9.57
N LEU A 317 -5.04 15.45 -8.92
CA LEU A 317 -6.00 14.41 -8.55
C LEU A 317 -7.02 14.92 -7.53
N ALA A 318 -6.55 15.49 -6.41
CA ALA A 318 -7.42 16.03 -5.38
C ALA A 318 -8.31 17.16 -5.91
N THR A 319 -7.86 17.94 -6.89
CA THR A 319 -8.69 18.96 -7.54
C THR A 319 -9.94 18.39 -8.20
N GLN A 320 -9.92 17.14 -8.68
CA GLN A 320 -11.10 16.48 -9.27
C GLN A 320 -12.12 16.05 -8.20
N PHE A 321 -11.65 15.63 -7.02
CA PHE A 321 -12.46 14.88 -6.05
C PHE A 321 -12.70 15.58 -4.70
N LYS A 322 -12.04 16.71 -4.41
CA LYS A 322 -12.08 17.38 -3.10
C LYS A 322 -13.45 17.81 -2.57
N SER A 323 -14.47 17.90 -3.42
CA SER A 323 -15.85 18.21 -3.03
C SER A 323 -16.63 16.96 -2.57
N ASN A 324 -16.13 15.75 -2.84
CA ASN A 324 -16.77 14.50 -2.48
C ASN A 324 -16.17 13.98 -1.16
N ALA A 325 -16.85 14.22 -0.04
CA ALA A 325 -16.37 13.88 1.29
C ALA A 325 -16.20 12.37 1.55
N ASN A 326 -16.80 11.51 0.71
CA ASN A 326 -16.69 10.06 0.79
C ASN A 326 -15.50 9.49 -0.02
N VAL A 327 -14.76 10.34 -0.73
CA VAL A 327 -13.46 9.94 -1.32
C VAL A 327 -12.40 9.85 -0.23
N VAL A 328 -11.56 8.83 -0.34
CA VAL A 328 -10.30 8.66 0.40
C VAL A 328 -9.18 8.62 -0.64
N PHE A 329 -8.06 9.28 -0.38
CA PHE A 329 -6.89 9.19 -1.25
C PHE A 329 -5.88 8.21 -0.65
N ASP A 330 -5.55 7.15 -1.37
CA ASP A 330 -4.37 6.34 -1.08
C ASP A 330 -3.17 6.96 -1.83
N THR A 331 -2.03 7.03 -1.15
CA THR A 331 -0.79 7.61 -1.69
C THR A 331 -0.17 6.78 -2.83
N ASN A 332 -0.09 5.46 -2.69
CA ASN A 332 0.42 4.51 -3.68
C ASN A 332 0.42 3.10 -3.08
N ASN A 333 -0.15 2.13 -3.80
CA ASN A 333 -0.03 0.73 -3.45
C ASN A 333 1.43 0.31 -3.26
N GLU A 334 1.73 -0.27 -2.10
CA GLU A 334 2.87 -1.13 -1.81
C GLU A 334 4.22 -0.61 -2.30
N TYR A 335 4.65 0.55 -1.77
CA TYR A 335 6.04 0.96 -1.86
C TYR A 335 6.95 -0.21 -1.46
N ASN A 336 7.95 -0.52 -2.29
CA ASN A 336 8.85 -1.65 -2.03
C ASN A 336 10.22 -1.47 -2.70
N SER A 337 11.23 -2.11 -2.11
CA SER A 337 12.59 -2.20 -2.69
C SER A 337 13.18 -0.83 -3.07
N MET A 338 12.93 0.18 -2.23
CA MET A 338 13.34 1.57 -2.45
C MET A 338 13.78 2.24 -1.14
N ASP A 339 14.38 3.43 -1.24
CA ASP A 339 14.89 4.18 -0.10
C ASP A 339 13.78 4.57 0.90
N GLN A 340 14.03 4.32 2.20
CA GLN A 340 13.01 4.49 3.24
C GLN A 340 12.70 5.97 3.54
N ASP A 341 13.67 6.86 3.37
CA ASP A 341 13.43 8.30 3.50
C ASP A 341 12.69 8.87 2.28
N LEU A 342 12.87 8.28 1.10
CA LEU A 342 12.08 8.61 -0.09
C LEU A 342 10.61 8.20 0.08
N VAL A 343 10.29 7.01 0.61
CA VAL A 343 8.89 6.59 0.88
C VAL A 343 8.19 7.60 1.80
N LEU A 344 8.85 8.01 2.89
CA LEU A 344 8.34 9.05 3.80
C LEU A 344 8.10 10.38 3.07
N LYS A 345 9.03 10.81 2.21
CA LYS A 345 8.91 12.07 1.45
C LYS A 345 7.82 12.02 0.38
N LEU A 346 7.59 10.87 -0.26
CA LEU A 346 6.52 10.71 -1.25
C LEU A 346 5.14 10.75 -0.58
N ASN A 347 4.97 10.04 0.53
CA ASN A 347 3.75 10.12 1.35
C ASN A 347 3.47 11.57 1.81
N GLN A 348 4.47 12.26 2.35
CA GLN A 348 4.31 13.66 2.75
C GLN A 348 4.01 14.58 1.55
N ALA A 349 4.63 14.35 0.39
CA ALA A 349 4.35 15.09 -0.85
C ALA A 349 2.91 14.90 -1.35
N ALA A 350 2.36 13.69 -1.22
CA ALA A 350 0.95 13.41 -1.53
C ALA A 350 0.01 14.15 -0.56
N ILE A 351 0.23 14.04 0.75
CA ILE A 351 -0.54 14.76 1.79
C ILE A 351 -0.53 16.27 1.52
N ASP A 352 0.67 16.83 1.35
CA ASP A 352 0.88 18.23 1.01
C ASP A 352 0.10 18.68 -0.25
N GLY A 353 0.12 17.86 -1.30
CA GLY A 353 -0.56 18.14 -2.57
C GLY A 353 -2.09 18.12 -2.44
N ILE A 354 -2.61 17.09 -1.76
CA ILE A 354 -4.04 16.96 -1.45
C ILE A 354 -4.51 18.17 -0.64
N ARG A 355 -3.83 18.49 0.48
CA ARG A 355 -4.21 19.57 1.39
C ARG A 355 -4.08 20.96 0.76
N ALA A 356 -3.11 21.17 -0.14
CA ALA A 356 -2.98 22.43 -0.89
C ALA A 356 -4.22 22.77 -1.74
N THR A 357 -5.06 21.80 -2.10
CA THR A 357 -6.32 22.05 -2.83
C THR A 357 -7.47 22.54 -1.95
N GLY A 358 -7.32 22.47 -0.63
CA GLY A 358 -8.40 22.64 0.35
C GLY A 358 -9.22 21.36 0.59
N SER A 359 -8.74 20.18 0.18
CA SER A 359 -9.40 18.89 0.44
C SER A 359 -9.35 18.52 1.92
N GLU A 360 -10.51 18.18 2.49
CA GLU A 360 -10.65 17.63 3.84
C GLU A 360 -10.80 16.10 3.88
N ASN A 361 -10.55 15.42 2.76
CA ASN A 361 -10.69 13.97 2.63
C ASN A 361 -9.73 13.20 3.55
N TRP A 362 -10.05 11.94 3.83
CA TRP A 362 -9.11 11.03 4.49
C TRP A 362 -7.99 10.65 3.53
N ILE A 363 -6.80 10.43 4.08
CA ILE A 363 -5.61 10.00 3.33
C ILE A 363 -5.13 8.70 3.94
N TRP A 364 -4.96 7.67 3.11
CA TRP A 364 -4.36 6.41 3.48
C TRP A 364 -2.91 6.43 2.97
N ALA A 365 -1.98 6.19 3.89
CA ALA A 365 -0.54 6.36 3.69
C ALA A 365 0.17 5.01 3.84
N GLU A 366 0.90 4.61 2.81
CA GLU A 366 1.51 3.29 2.71
C GLU A 366 3.02 3.30 2.96
N GLY A 367 3.49 2.24 3.59
CA GLY A 367 4.90 2.01 3.90
C GLY A 367 5.65 1.20 2.84
N ASN A 368 6.97 1.13 3.03
CA ASN A 368 7.87 0.27 2.25
C ASN A 368 7.66 -1.21 2.60
N SER A 369 8.38 -2.11 1.91
CA SER A 369 8.23 -3.57 2.05
C SER A 369 6.77 -4.03 1.87
N TRP A 370 6.12 -3.53 0.81
CA TRP A 370 4.74 -3.87 0.43
C TRP A 370 3.73 -3.52 1.54
N THR A 371 4.01 -2.42 2.25
CA THR A 371 3.27 -1.93 3.42
C THR A 371 2.92 -2.99 4.48
N GLY A 372 3.66 -4.11 4.53
CA GLY A 372 3.24 -5.31 5.25
C GLY A 372 3.18 -5.12 6.77
N ALA A 373 2.05 -5.47 7.41
CA ALA A 373 1.89 -5.31 8.85
C ALA A 373 2.95 -6.11 9.66
N HIS A 374 3.27 -7.33 9.21
CA HIS A 374 4.30 -8.20 9.80
C HIS A 374 5.73 -7.65 9.76
N SER A 375 6.01 -6.69 8.86
CA SER A 375 7.33 -6.07 8.69
C SER A 375 7.34 -4.58 9.05
N TRP A 376 6.20 -4.03 9.45
CA TRP A 376 6.02 -2.60 9.69
C TRP A 376 7.04 -2.02 10.68
N THR A 377 7.24 -2.69 11.82
CA THR A 377 8.10 -2.17 12.90
C THR A 377 9.60 -2.30 12.61
N SER A 378 10.01 -3.15 11.68
CA SER A 378 11.41 -3.33 11.28
C SER A 378 11.84 -2.43 10.13
N VAL A 379 10.89 -1.89 9.35
CA VAL A 379 11.16 -1.08 8.15
C VAL A 379 10.56 0.33 8.25
N ASN A 380 9.29 0.45 8.63
CA ASN A 380 8.47 1.65 8.45
C ASN A 380 8.39 2.57 9.68
N ASP A 381 9.28 2.42 10.65
CA ASP A 381 9.24 3.24 11.88
C ASP A 381 9.37 4.76 11.62
N ASN A 382 10.04 5.19 10.53
CA ASN A 382 10.12 6.61 10.17
C ASN A 382 8.77 7.21 9.73
N MET A 383 7.80 6.38 9.32
CA MET A 383 6.47 6.80 8.83
C MET A 383 5.64 7.55 9.90
N LYS A 384 5.94 7.39 11.20
CA LYS A 384 5.34 8.20 12.27
C LYS A 384 5.59 9.70 12.11
N GLY A 385 6.64 10.08 11.36
CA GLY A 385 7.02 11.45 11.05
C GLY A 385 6.11 12.15 10.03
N LEU A 386 5.17 11.46 9.40
CA LEU A 386 4.14 12.09 8.56
C LEU A 386 3.28 13.06 9.37
N THR A 387 2.99 14.21 8.75
CA THR A 387 2.18 15.29 9.31
C THR A 387 1.06 15.69 8.36
N ASP A 388 -0.15 15.79 8.90
CA ASP A 388 -1.34 16.28 8.21
C ASP A 388 -1.98 17.37 9.07
N PRO A 389 -2.19 18.60 8.56
CA PRO A 389 -2.81 19.68 9.31
C PRO A 389 -4.26 19.39 9.76
N LEU A 390 -4.91 18.37 9.20
CA LEU A 390 -6.27 17.95 9.57
C LEU A 390 -6.32 16.67 10.43
N ASP A 391 -5.18 16.05 10.75
CA ASP A 391 -5.08 14.77 11.48
C ASP A 391 -5.98 13.66 10.90
N LYS A 392 -6.04 13.59 9.56
CA LYS A 392 -6.87 12.66 8.76
C LYS A 392 -6.03 11.69 7.93
N THR A 393 -4.77 11.45 8.34
CA THR A 393 -3.90 10.43 7.76
C THR A 393 -4.00 9.12 8.55
N VAL A 394 -4.18 8.02 7.84
CA VAL A 394 -4.29 6.66 8.37
C VAL A 394 -3.16 5.84 7.76
N TYR A 395 -2.53 4.96 8.55
CA TYR A 395 -1.48 4.07 8.03
C TYR A 395 -2.13 2.82 7.46
N GLU A 396 -2.13 2.72 6.15
CA GLU A 396 -2.63 1.55 5.43
C GLU A 396 -1.55 0.47 5.42
N MET A 397 -1.92 -0.73 5.83
CA MET A 397 -1.04 -1.89 5.87
C MET A 397 -1.74 -3.07 5.20
N HIS A 398 -0.96 -3.95 4.60
CA HIS A 398 -1.46 -5.17 3.95
C HIS A 398 -1.04 -6.39 4.77
N GLN A 399 -1.88 -7.43 4.77
CA GLN A 399 -1.50 -8.69 5.39
C GLN A 399 -2.16 -9.93 4.78
N TYR A 400 -1.37 -10.66 4.01
CA TYR A 400 -1.66 -12.03 3.58
C TYR A 400 -1.16 -13.07 4.59
N LEU A 401 -1.63 -14.31 4.45
CA LEU A 401 -1.56 -15.35 5.49
C LEU A 401 -0.70 -16.57 5.08
N ASP A 402 -0.21 -16.58 3.85
CA ASP A 402 0.70 -17.59 3.28
C ASP A 402 2.16 -17.39 3.73
N SER A 403 3.04 -18.33 3.41
CA SER A 403 4.37 -18.47 4.03
C SER A 403 5.25 -17.22 3.96
N ASP A 404 5.22 -16.50 2.85
CA ASP A 404 6.01 -15.28 2.61
C ASP A 404 5.17 -13.98 2.75
N SER A 405 3.87 -14.10 3.06
CA SER A 405 2.90 -12.99 3.09
C SER A 405 2.63 -12.34 1.73
N SER A 406 2.84 -13.05 0.62
CA SER A 406 2.64 -12.52 -0.74
C SER A 406 1.19 -12.57 -1.24
N GLY A 407 0.31 -13.37 -0.63
CA GLY A 407 -1.05 -13.56 -1.14
C GLY A 407 -1.10 -14.36 -2.45
N THR A 408 -0.08 -15.18 -2.73
CA THR A 408 0.00 -15.99 -3.95
C THR A 408 -0.37 -17.46 -3.73
N SER A 409 -0.37 -17.93 -2.48
CA SER A 409 -0.84 -19.28 -2.12
C SER A 409 -2.25 -19.27 -1.52
N ALA A 410 -2.99 -20.36 -1.75
CA ALA A 410 -4.24 -20.63 -1.06
C ALA A 410 -4.03 -21.17 0.38
N ASP A 411 -2.81 -21.55 0.73
CA ASP A 411 -2.47 -22.09 2.06
C ASP A 411 -2.08 -20.98 3.03
N CYS A 412 -2.65 -21.01 4.24
CA CYS A 412 -2.25 -20.14 5.34
C CYS A 412 -1.27 -20.90 6.26
N VAL A 413 -0.28 -20.22 6.86
CA VAL A 413 0.76 -20.88 7.69
C VAL A 413 0.17 -21.64 8.89
N SER A 414 -0.80 -21.04 9.57
CA SER A 414 -1.51 -21.61 10.71
C SER A 414 -2.89 -20.95 10.85
N ALA A 415 -3.72 -21.46 11.75
CA ALA A 415 -4.98 -20.83 12.15
C ALA A 415 -4.79 -19.52 12.98
N THR A 416 -3.56 -19.21 13.41
CA THR A 416 -3.24 -18.06 14.28
C THR A 416 -2.41 -16.98 13.59
N ILE A 417 -1.88 -17.26 12.38
CA ILE A 417 -0.86 -16.45 11.71
C ILE A 417 -1.29 -14.99 11.47
N GLY A 418 -2.58 -14.74 11.21
CA GLY A 418 -3.11 -13.39 11.00
C GLY A 418 -2.89 -12.50 12.22
N VAL A 419 -3.28 -12.99 13.41
CA VAL A 419 -3.08 -12.28 14.69
C VAL A 419 -1.59 -12.07 15.01
N GLU A 420 -0.78 -13.10 14.76
CA GLU A 420 0.68 -13.02 14.97
C GLU A 420 1.32 -11.91 14.12
N ARG A 421 0.89 -11.77 12.87
CA ARG A 421 1.44 -10.80 11.92
C ARG A 421 1.01 -9.34 12.15
N VAL A 422 -0.12 -9.07 12.81
CA VAL A 422 -0.57 -7.68 13.07
C VAL A 422 -0.25 -7.16 14.48
N LYS A 423 0.22 -8.01 15.40
CA LYS A 423 0.49 -7.64 16.81
C LYS A 423 1.45 -6.46 16.96
N ASP A 424 2.61 -6.52 16.31
CA ASP A 424 3.65 -5.50 16.46
C ASP A 424 3.25 -4.18 15.80
N ALA A 425 2.61 -4.22 14.64
CA ALA A 425 1.98 -3.06 14.00
C ALA A 425 0.94 -2.39 14.91
N THR A 426 0.09 -3.19 15.57
CA THR A 426 -0.93 -2.70 16.53
C THR A 426 -0.28 -1.97 17.71
N ALA A 427 0.78 -2.56 18.27
CA ALA A 427 1.55 -1.94 19.36
C ALA A 427 2.24 -0.65 18.91
N TRP A 428 2.76 -0.61 17.68
CA TRP A 428 3.39 0.57 17.09
C TRP A 428 2.39 1.71 16.87
N LEU A 429 1.22 1.43 16.30
CA LEU A 429 0.14 2.41 16.11
C LEU A 429 -0.21 3.08 17.45
N ARG A 430 -0.47 2.26 18.48
CA ARG A 430 -0.84 2.74 19.82
C ARG A 430 0.27 3.55 20.48
N THR A 431 1.52 3.09 20.39
CA THR A 431 2.70 3.77 20.96
C THR A 431 2.92 5.13 20.32
N ASN A 432 2.76 5.22 19.01
CA ASN A 432 2.97 6.46 18.24
C ASN A 432 1.71 7.34 18.13
N LYS A 433 0.61 6.96 18.78
CA LYS A 433 -0.70 7.65 18.74
C LYS A 433 -1.23 7.82 17.31
N LYS A 434 -1.08 6.77 16.50
CA LYS A 434 -1.52 6.71 15.11
C LYS A 434 -2.68 5.72 14.98
N VAL A 435 -3.45 5.86 13.90
CA VAL A 435 -4.51 4.92 13.52
C VAL A 435 -4.16 4.27 12.17
N GLY A 436 -4.56 3.01 12.00
CA GLY A 436 -4.28 2.23 10.80
C GLY A 436 -5.53 1.59 10.20
N VAL A 437 -5.38 1.05 9.00
CA VAL A 437 -6.39 0.27 8.27
C VAL A 437 -5.70 -0.91 7.59
N LEU A 438 -6.36 -2.06 7.52
CA LEU A 438 -5.82 -3.21 6.79
C LEU A 438 -6.35 -3.19 5.35
N GLY A 439 -5.67 -2.45 4.47
CA GLY A 439 -6.08 -2.15 3.09
C GLY A 439 -6.31 -3.37 2.22
N GLU A 440 -5.48 -4.40 2.42
CA GLU A 440 -5.60 -5.70 1.79
C GLU A 440 -5.40 -6.83 2.80
N PHE A 441 -6.29 -7.81 2.75
CA PHE A 441 -6.10 -9.11 3.36
C PHE A 441 -6.86 -10.18 2.58
N ALA A 442 -6.34 -11.41 2.60
CA ALA A 442 -7.03 -12.57 2.05
C ALA A 442 -6.50 -13.89 2.64
N GLY A 443 -7.23 -14.97 2.40
CA GLY A 443 -6.83 -16.34 2.67
C GLY A 443 -7.61 -17.30 1.77
N GLY A 444 -7.05 -18.48 1.49
CA GLY A 444 -7.70 -19.45 0.60
C GLY A 444 -9.00 -20.00 1.16
N ALA A 445 -9.82 -20.62 0.31
CA ALA A 445 -11.12 -21.20 0.68
C ALA A 445 -10.98 -22.55 1.41
N ASN A 446 -10.33 -22.54 2.58
CA ASN A 446 -10.12 -23.70 3.45
C ASN A 446 -10.30 -23.34 4.93
N ALA A 447 -10.49 -24.35 5.79
CA ALA A 447 -10.85 -24.15 7.19
C ALA A 447 -9.76 -23.44 8.01
N GLN A 448 -8.48 -23.75 7.77
CA GLN A 448 -7.35 -23.13 8.47
C GLN A 448 -7.24 -21.64 8.15
N CYS A 449 -7.38 -21.27 6.88
CA CYS A 449 -7.45 -19.87 6.46
C CYS A 449 -8.70 -19.17 7.01
N LYS A 450 -9.85 -19.84 7.07
CA LYS A 450 -11.08 -19.25 7.64
C LYS A 450 -10.93 -18.89 9.11
N GLU A 451 -10.28 -19.75 9.88
CA GLU A 451 -9.95 -19.51 11.29
C GLU A 451 -8.92 -18.37 11.44
N ALA A 452 -7.88 -18.35 10.60
CA ALA A 452 -6.87 -17.29 10.59
C ALA A 452 -7.44 -15.90 10.21
N VAL A 453 -8.35 -15.84 9.24
CA VAL A 453 -9.07 -14.62 8.86
C VAL A 453 -10.03 -14.17 9.96
N ALA A 454 -10.76 -15.10 10.59
CA ALA A 454 -11.64 -14.76 11.71
C ALA A 454 -10.84 -14.19 12.90
N GLY A 455 -9.79 -14.88 13.34
CA GLY A 455 -8.94 -14.43 14.43
C GLY A 455 -8.25 -13.09 14.14
N LEU A 456 -7.78 -12.87 12.90
CA LEU A 456 -7.27 -11.58 12.45
C LEU A 456 -8.30 -10.47 12.67
N LEU A 457 -9.50 -10.62 12.10
CA LEU A 457 -10.53 -9.58 12.14
C LEU A 457 -11.07 -9.34 13.56
N ASP A 458 -11.25 -10.40 14.37
CA ASP A 458 -11.60 -10.28 15.78
C ASP A 458 -10.54 -9.47 16.54
N TYR A 459 -9.25 -9.77 16.37
CA TYR A 459 -8.16 -9.03 17.01
C TYR A 459 -8.08 -7.56 16.57
N LEU A 460 -8.31 -7.27 15.28
CA LEU A 460 -8.38 -5.88 14.80
C LEU A 460 -9.58 -5.14 15.40
N GLN A 461 -10.74 -5.80 15.52
CA GLN A 461 -11.96 -5.19 16.09
C GLN A 461 -11.81 -4.91 17.60
N GLU A 462 -11.21 -5.84 18.35
CA GLU A 462 -10.82 -5.66 19.75
C GLU A 462 -9.82 -4.50 19.95
N ASN A 463 -9.02 -4.18 18.92
CA ASN A 463 -8.05 -3.09 18.90
C ASN A 463 -8.52 -1.90 18.03
N SER A 464 -9.84 -1.68 17.95
CA SER A 464 -10.44 -0.59 17.14
C SER A 464 -10.19 0.83 17.66
N ASP A 465 -9.51 0.99 18.79
CA ASP A 465 -8.90 2.26 19.20
C ASP A 465 -7.78 2.72 18.25
N VAL A 466 -7.13 1.77 17.57
CA VAL A 466 -6.10 2.04 16.55
C VAL A 466 -6.47 1.53 15.16
N TRP A 467 -7.21 0.41 15.02
CA TRP A 467 -7.62 -0.12 13.72
C TRP A 467 -8.99 0.40 13.29
N GLN A 468 -8.99 1.23 12.26
CA GLN A 468 -10.20 1.87 11.73
C GLN A 468 -10.97 0.97 10.75
N GLY A 469 -10.37 -0.12 10.27
CA GLY A 469 -10.98 -0.93 9.23
C GLY A 469 -10.12 -2.02 8.62
N ALA A 470 -10.74 -2.74 7.69
CA ALA A 470 -10.08 -3.70 6.81
C ALA A 470 -10.83 -3.81 5.46
N ALA A 471 -10.11 -4.12 4.37
CA ALA A 471 -10.72 -4.42 3.07
C ALA A 471 -10.16 -5.72 2.46
N PHE A 472 -11.06 -6.61 2.02
CA PHE A 472 -10.68 -7.91 1.47
C PHE A 472 -10.13 -7.77 0.05
N TRP A 473 -9.08 -8.53 -0.30
CA TRP A 473 -8.55 -8.59 -1.66
C TRP A 473 -9.01 -9.88 -2.38
N ALA A 474 -9.77 -9.82 -3.48
CA ALA A 474 -10.38 -8.65 -4.13
C ALA A 474 -11.59 -9.07 -4.98
N ALA A 475 -12.50 -8.12 -5.22
CA ALA A 475 -13.53 -8.20 -6.25
C ALA A 475 -13.06 -7.51 -7.56
N GLY A 476 -13.84 -7.64 -8.63
CA GLY A 476 -13.47 -7.23 -9.98
C GLY A 476 -13.89 -8.26 -11.04
N SER A 477 -14.54 -7.80 -12.11
CA SER A 477 -15.18 -8.70 -13.10
C SER A 477 -14.22 -9.51 -13.98
N MET A 478 -12.92 -9.20 -13.96
CA MET A 478 -11.88 -9.92 -14.72
C MET A 478 -11.13 -11.00 -13.92
N TRP A 479 -11.47 -11.25 -12.65
CA TRP A 479 -10.76 -12.22 -11.81
C TRP A 479 -10.92 -13.70 -12.21
N GLY A 480 -12.01 -14.06 -12.90
CA GLY A 480 -12.28 -15.45 -13.29
C GLY A 480 -12.21 -16.42 -12.10
N SER A 481 -11.35 -17.44 -12.19
CA SER A 481 -11.15 -18.45 -11.14
C SER A 481 -10.07 -18.10 -10.10
N TYR A 482 -9.75 -16.81 -9.90
CA TYR A 482 -8.76 -16.38 -8.90
C TYR A 482 -9.13 -16.87 -7.49
N ILE A 483 -8.10 -17.32 -6.75
CA ILE A 483 -8.25 -18.02 -5.46
C ILE A 483 -8.95 -17.19 -4.39
N PHE A 484 -8.85 -15.87 -4.45
CA PHE A 484 -9.50 -14.95 -3.51
C PHE A 484 -10.59 -14.09 -4.17
N SER A 485 -11.08 -14.45 -5.37
CA SER A 485 -12.11 -13.65 -6.05
C SER A 485 -13.33 -13.41 -5.16
N PHE A 486 -13.55 -12.16 -4.78
CA PHE A 486 -14.71 -11.69 -4.02
C PHE A 486 -15.78 -11.08 -4.93
N GLU A 487 -15.69 -11.30 -6.25
CA GLU A 487 -16.67 -10.81 -7.21
C GLU A 487 -18.01 -11.57 -7.04
N PRO A 488 -19.13 -10.87 -6.76
CA PRO A 488 -20.44 -11.51 -6.66
C PRO A 488 -20.94 -12.03 -8.02
N GLU A 489 -21.74 -13.10 -8.08
CA GLU A 489 -22.11 -14.03 -7.01
C GLU A 489 -21.25 -15.30 -7.05
N THR A 490 -20.26 -15.38 -7.94
CA THR A 490 -19.56 -16.64 -8.30
C THR A 490 -18.12 -16.74 -7.79
N GLY A 491 -17.55 -15.65 -7.28
CA GLY A 491 -16.18 -15.63 -6.76
C GLY A 491 -15.94 -16.65 -5.64
N THR A 492 -14.78 -17.31 -5.68
CA THR A 492 -14.34 -18.31 -4.68
C THR A 492 -14.29 -17.73 -3.26
N GLY A 493 -13.74 -16.52 -3.13
CA GLY A 493 -13.70 -15.76 -1.88
C GLY A 493 -15.10 -15.34 -1.43
N TYR A 494 -15.90 -14.77 -2.33
CA TYR A 494 -17.28 -14.34 -2.04
C TYR A 494 -18.10 -15.50 -1.45
N ASN A 495 -18.18 -16.62 -2.16
CA ASN A 495 -18.98 -17.77 -1.73
C ASN A 495 -18.50 -18.43 -0.43
N TYR A 496 -17.21 -18.31 -0.09
CA TYR A 496 -16.64 -18.96 1.10
C TYR A 496 -16.60 -18.05 2.35
N TYR A 497 -16.39 -16.74 2.14
CA TYR A 497 -16.13 -15.77 3.19
C TYR A 497 -17.27 -14.78 3.45
N ASN A 498 -18.20 -14.52 2.52
CA ASN A 498 -19.19 -13.44 2.68
C ASN A 498 -20.00 -13.54 3.99
N GLU A 499 -20.53 -14.72 4.33
CA GLU A 499 -21.24 -14.94 5.59
C GLU A 499 -20.37 -14.72 6.86
N LEU A 500 -19.04 -14.91 6.78
CA LEU A 500 -18.13 -14.58 7.88
C LEU A 500 -17.86 -13.07 7.95
N LEU A 501 -17.52 -12.46 6.81
CA LEU A 501 -17.14 -11.05 6.75
C LEU A 501 -18.31 -10.12 7.12
N LYS A 502 -19.55 -10.48 6.79
CA LYS A 502 -20.77 -9.76 7.21
C LYS A 502 -20.95 -9.67 8.73
N THR A 503 -20.19 -10.42 9.54
CA THR A 503 -20.19 -10.31 11.01
C THR A 503 -19.31 -9.19 11.58
N TYR A 504 -18.59 -8.43 10.73
CA TYR A 504 -17.63 -7.38 11.13
C TYR A 504 -18.03 -5.95 10.69
N GLN A 505 -19.27 -5.76 10.22
CA GLN A 505 -19.81 -4.49 9.72
C GLN A 505 -20.29 -3.52 10.83
#